data_AF-A0A1F1KHE4-F1
#
_entry.id   AF-A0A1F1KHE4-F1
#
_cell.length_a   1.000
_cell.length_b   1.000
_cell.length_c   1.000
_cell.angle_alpha   90.00
_cell.angle_beta   90.00
_cell.angle_gamma   90.00
#
_symmetry.space_group_name_H-M   'P 1'
#
loop_
_entity.id
_entity.type
_entity.pdbx_description
1 polymer ?
#
loop_
_entity_poly.entity_id
_entity_poly.type
_entity_poly.pdbx_seq_one_letter_code
_entity_poly.pdbx_strand_id
1 'polypeptide(L)'
;MQHPTPADLPVLAVHAHPDDETLATGVALATLAERGHPVHVLTCTLGDHGEVMVPGLQHLEGTEALAPHRRGELAAAAEALGVQVRVLGEEPGRPDPAAALFRDSGMAGSPEAAHPRALVNADRSALAALVREEVERTGARIVLTYDETGGYGHPDHVAVHRATVAAVRSLPAETRPELYAAVTPRSWEAEGRRWVADHVDPVEPTGSFRGRPTEGVVVPRPEGPDPEHPREVDAWASGVRPDEDVTHEVHGTPSSLAAVSAARRAHATQVTEHDGWWAMTNLVAHRAAPAEGYSRLDPASGRVVTGDSDLRAPLAGPMADRDAFRAAMSALPTGVTVLTTRWGSGVHAMTANAVVPVSLHPVLLGILVDNAARFGEAVHASGVFAVNVLPASARRHGEWLSTPGRPVVGQLDRVPTYSGPMTGLPLLTEALATAECRVVHHVVLGDHTLFVGLVEGVGDGRADGVDDTDPLLFHRGRMRGTR
;
A
#
# COMPACT_ATOMS: atom_id res chain seq x y z
N MET A 1 19.83 -20.84 -39.09
CA MET A 1 18.85 -21.37 -38.13
C MET A 1 18.37 -20.17 -37.33
N GLN A 2 17.11 -19.77 -37.50
CA GLN A 2 16.52 -18.68 -36.72
C GLN A 2 16.52 -19.13 -35.25
N HIS A 3 17.20 -18.38 -34.39
CA HIS A 3 17.01 -18.53 -32.95
C HIS A 3 15.52 -18.30 -32.67
N PRO A 4 14.85 -19.18 -31.92
CA PRO A 4 13.46 -18.93 -31.54
C PRO A 4 13.42 -17.59 -30.81
N THR A 5 12.63 -16.64 -31.33
CA THR A 5 12.33 -15.39 -30.64
C THR A 5 11.74 -15.76 -29.28
N PRO A 6 12.28 -15.27 -28.15
CA PRO A 6 11.61 -15.46 -26.87
C PRO A 6 10.16 -14.99 -27.02
N ALA A 7 9.21 -15.75 -26.48
CA ALA A 7 7.81 -15.35 -26.50
C ALA A 7 7.68 -13.93 -25.94
N ASP A 8 6.90 -13.07 -26.59
CA ASP A 8 6.67 -11.71 -26.13
C ASP A 8 6.18 -11.74 -24.68
N LEU A 9 6.79 -10.91 -23.82
CA LEU A 9 6.40 -10.72 -22.43
C LEU A 9 5.87 -9.29 -22.27
N PRO A 10 4.60 -9.01 -22.60
CA PRO A 10 4.01 -7.70 -22.39
C PRO A 10 4.09 -7.28 -20.92
N VAL A 11 4.64 -6.10 -20.66
CA VAL A 11 4.79 -5.53 -19.33
C VAL A 11 3.95 -4.27 -19.20
N LEU A 12 3.26 -4.14 -18.08
CA LEU A 12 2.53 -2.93 -17.70
C LEU A 12 3.05 -2.40 -16.37
N ALA A 13 3.59 -1.19 -16.34
CA ALA A 13 3.85 -0.45 -15.11
C ALA A 13 2.68 0.47 -14.79
N VAL A 14 2.17 0.42 -13.56
CA VAL A 14 1.04 1.25 -13.09
C VAL A 14 1.53 2.20 -12.02
N HIS A 15 1.53 3.50 -12.34
CA HIS A 15 2.09 4.58 -11.55
C HIS A 15 1.07 5.70 -11.29
N ALA A 16 1.31 6.48 -10.24
CA ALA A 16 0.43 7.54 -9.78
C ALA A 16 0.68 8.85 -10.55
N HIS A 17 1.94 9.25 -10.73
CA HIS A 17 2.31 10.56 -11.28
C HIS A 17 3.31 10.45 -12.43
N PRO A 18 3.43 11.50 -13.26
CA PRO A 18 4.49 11.60 -14.27
C PRO A 18 5.86 11.83 -13.64
N ASP A 19 6.78 10.85 -13.76
CA ASP A 19 8.15 10.76 -13.21
C ASP A 19 8.37 9.42 -12.51
N ASP A 20 7.36 8.92 -11.82
CA ASP A 20 7.36 7.64 -11.11
C ASP A 20 7.82 6.47 -12.01
N GLU A 21 7.42 6.47 -13.28
CA GLU A 21 7.82 5.43 -14.24
C GLU A 21 9.32 5.46 -14.55
N THR A 22 9.92 6.64 -14.47
CA THR A 22 11.36 6.83 -14.70
C THR A 22 12.15 6.59 -13.41
N LEU A 23 11.62 7.02 -12.27
CA LEU A 23 12.32 6.97 -10.98
C LEU A 23 12.27 5.58 -10.33
N ALA A 24 11.14 4.87 -10.44
CA ALA A 24 10.93 3.59 -9.78
C ALA A 24 11.15 2.37 -10.68
N THR A 25 10.89 2.51 -11.99
CA THR A 25 10.92 1.37 -12.93
C THR A 25 11.67 1.62 -14.23
N GLY A 26 12.31 2.79 -14.40
CA GLY A 26 12.90 3.23 -15.66
C GLY A 26 13.94 2.26 -16.22
N VAL A 27 14.79 1.68 -15.37
CA VAL A 27 15.82 0.72 -15.79
C VAL A 27 15.17 -0.55 -16.33
N ALA A 28 14.17 -1.10 -15.66
CA ALA A 28 13.45 -2.27 -16.16
C ALA A 28 12.69 -1.96 -17.45
N LEU A 29 11.96 -0.85 -17.48
CA LEU A 29 11.18 -0.43 -18.64
C LEU A 29 12.06 -0.29 -19.89
N ALA A 30 13.14 0.50 -19.81
CA ALA A 30 14.05 0.72 -20.94
C ALA A 30 14.79 -0.57 -21.34
N THR A 31 15.19 -1.40 -20.37
CA THR A 31 15.90 -2.66 -20.65
C THR A 31 15.00 -3.68 -21.35
N LEU A 32 13.72 -3.76 -20.97
CA LEU A 32 12.74 -4.66 -21.60
C LEU A 32 12.34 -4.16 -22.99
N ALA A 33 12.17 -2.85 -23.16
CA ALA A 33 11.91 -2.23 -24.45
C ALA A 33 13.08 -2.42 -25.43
N GLU A 34 14.33 -2.23 -24.97
CA GLU A 34 15.54 -2.50 -25.75
C GLU A 34 15.62 -3.96 -26.24
N ARG A 35 15.13 -4.90 -25.42
CA ARG A 35 15.04 -6.33 -25.76
C ARG A 35 13.88 -6.68 -26.70
N GLY A 36 13.07 -5.69 -27.08
CA GLY A 36 11.97 -5.85 -28.03
C GLY A 36 10.66 -6.33 -27.40
N HIS A 37 10.52 -6.30 -26.07
CA HIS A 37 9.24 -6.64 -25.43
C HIS A 37 8.23 -5.48 -25.54
N PRO A 38 6.92 -5.75 -25.62
CA PRO A 38 5.91 -4.70 -25.49
C PRO A 38 5.90 -4.16 -24.06
N VAL A 39 6.18 -2.86 -23.90
CA VAL A 39 6.23 -2.21 -22.58
C VAL A 39 5.25 -1.03 -22.54
N HIS A 40 4.37 -1.05 -21.55
CA HIS A 40 3.31 -0.07 -21.34
C HIS A 40 3.43 0.57 -19.96
N VAL A 41 3.07 1.84 -19.87
CA VAL A 41 2.96 2.62 -18.63
C VAL A 41 1.55 3.18 -18.55
N LEU A 42 0.90 2.99 -17.40
CA LEU A 42 -0.35 3.64 -17.03
C LEU A 42 -0.07 4.62 -15.90
N THR A 43 -0.33 5.91 -16.14
CA THR A 43 -0.21 6.97 -15.13
C THR A 43 -1.59 7.42 -14.67
N CYS A 44 -1.87 7.36 -13.37
CA CYS A 44 -3.24 7.59 -12.83
C CYS A 44 -3.63 9.07 -12.71
N THR A 45 -2.67 9.98 -12.59
CA THR A 45 -2.88 11.43 -12.51
C THR A 45 -1.85 12.16 -13.36
N LEU A 46 -1.97 13.48 -13.50
CA LEU A 46 -0.96 14.32 -14.18
C LEU A 46 -0.07 15.10 -13.20
N GLY A 47 -0.13 14.80 -11.91
CA GLY A 47 0.68 15.48 -10.91
C GLY A 47 0.42 16.99 -10.85
N ASP A 48 -0.85 17.40 -10.99
CA ASP A 48 -1.28 18.79 -11.10
C ASP A 48 -1.15 19.60 -9.80
N HIS A 49 -0.72 18.94 -8.72
CA HIS A 49 -0.41 19.53 -7.43
C HIS A 49 1.07 19.35 -7.00
N GLY A 50 1.91 18.83 -7.88
CA GLY A 50 3.35 18.71 -7.65
C GLY A 50 4.04 20.06 -7.50
N GLU A 51 5.12 20.07 -6.73
CA GLU A 51 6.03 21.20 -6.62
C GLU A 51 6.82 21.38 -7.94
N VAL A 52 7.31 22.59 -8.22
CA VAL A 52 8.14 22.83 -9.43
C VAL A 52 9.52 23.32 -9.03
N MET A 53 10.53 22.53 -9.39
CA MET A 53 11.92 22.78 -9.04
C MET A 53 12.52 23.95 -9.81
N VAL A 54 12.46 23.88 -11.15
CA VAL A 54 13.26 24.75 -12.02
C VAL A 54 12.77 26.20 -11.96
N PRO A 55 13.64 27.18 -11.64
CA PRO A 55 13.26 28.59 -11.52
C PRO A 55 12.48 29.15 -12.73
N GLY A 56 12.84 28.73 -13.95
CA GLY A 56 12.14 29.14 -15.17
C GLY A 56 10.70 28.61 -15.30
N LEU A 57 10.37 27.51 -14.61
CA LEU A 57 9.08 26.81 -14.69
C LEU A 57 8.22 27.00 -13.43
N GLN A 58 8.76 27.56 -12.34
CA GLN A 58 8.03 27.78 -11.07
C GLN A 58 6.70 28.51 -11.21
N HIS A 59 6.54 29.34 -12.25
CA HIS A 59 5.29 30.02 -12.57
C HIS A 59 4.10 29.07 -12.87
N LEU A 60 4.38 27.79 -13.16
CA LEU A 60 3.38 26.76 -13.40
C LEU A 60 2.81 26.18 -12.09
N GLU A 61 3.55 26.25 -10.97
CA GLU A 61 3.18 25.57 -9.74
C GLU A 61 1.83 26.04 -9.18
N GLY A 62 0.92 25.11 -8.91
CA GLY A 62 -0.43 25.40 -8.40
C GLY A 62 -1.32 26.11 -9.43
N THR A 63 -1.00 26.04 -10.71
CA THR A 63 -1.84 26.55 -11.81
C THR A 63 -2.39 25.40 -12.65
N GLU A 64 -3.48 25.64 -13.38
CA GLU A 64 -4.05 24.66 -14.31
C GLU A 64 -3.12 24.31 -15.49
N ALA A 65 -2.06 25.10 -15.71
CA ALA A 65 -1.08 24.88 -16.77
C ALA A 65 -0.06 23.79 -16.44
N LEU A 66 0.06 23.36 -15.18
CA LEU A 66 1.04 22.33 -14.78
C LEU A 66 0.72 20.96 -15.37
N ALA A 67 -0.55 20.53 -15.34
CA ALA A 67 -0.95 19.20 -15.83
C ALA A 67 -0.66 19.01 -17.33
N PRO A 68 -1.04 19.95 -18.23
CA PRO A 68 -0.66 19.87 -19.64
C PRO A 68 0.86 19.88 -19.86
N HIS A 69 1.61 20.61 -19.04
CA HIS A 69 3.08 20.64 -19.13
C HIS A 69 3.67 19.28 -18.76
N ARG A 70 3.30 18.71 -17.61
CA ARG A 70 3.76 17.38 -17.17
C ARG A 70 3.31 16.25 -18.09
N ARG A 71 2.18 16.39 -18.81
CA ARG A 71 1.82 15.47 -19.90
C ARG A 71 2.87 15.47 -21.02
N GLY A 72 3.40 16.64 -21.37
CA GLY A 72 4.48 16.77 -22.35
C GLY A 72 5.79 16.15 -21.85
N GLU A 73 6.14 16.38 -20.58
CA GLU A 73 7.30 15.75 -19.93
C GLU A 73 7.19 14.22 -19.93
N LEU A 74 6.02 13.69 -19.56
CA LEU A 74 5.71 12.26 -19.59
C LEU A 74 5.86 11.66 -21.00
N ALA A 75 5.36 12.35 -22.02
CA ALA A 75 5.46 11.89 -23.39
C ALA A 75 6.92 11.83 -23.86
N ALA A 76 7.71 12.85 -23.54
CA ALA A 76 9.14 12.89 -23.87
C ALA A 76 9.94 11.83 -23.10
N ALA A 77 9.61 11.59 -21.83
CA ALA A 77 10.22 10.52 -21.03
C ALA A 77 9.87 9.13 -21.60
N ALA A 78 8.61 8.90 -21.95
CA ALA A 78 8.17 7.64 -22.57
C ALA A 78 8.85 7.38 -23.92
N GLU A 79 9.03 8.42 -24.74
CA GLU A 79 9.79 8.34 -26.00
C GLU A 79 11.26 7.97 -25.73
N ALA A 80 11.90 8.61 -24.75
CA ALA A 80 13.28 8.32 -24.37
C ALA A 80 13.47 6.87 -23.88
N LEU A 81 12.54 6.37 -23.06
CA LEU A 81 12.55 4.98 -22.55
C LEU A 81 12.16 3.95 -23.63
N GLY A 82 11.55 4.37 -24.74
CA GLY A 82 11.04 3.47 -25.78
C GLY A 82 9.76 2.73 -25.39
N VAL A 83 8.91 3.33 -24.55
CA VAL A 83 7.70 2.70 -24.00
C VAL A 83 6.42 3.41 -24.44
N GLN A 84 5.28 2.74 -24.28
CA GLN A 84 3.97 3.31 -24.58
C GLN A 84 3.30 3.80 -23.29
N VAL A 85 2.90 5.06 -23.24
CA VAL A 85 2.25 5.63 -22.05
C VAL A 85 0.78 5.97 -22.30
N ARG A 86 -0.05 5.79 -21.27
CA ARG A 86 -1.43 6.28 -21.20
C ARG A 86 -1.69 6.95 -19.85
N VAL A 87 -2.53 7.97 -19.87
CA VAL A 87 -3.05 8.62 -18.67
C VAL A 87 -4.47 8.11 -18.41
N LEU A 88 -4.73 7.67 -17.19
CA LEU A 88 -6.01 7.10 -16.79
C LEU A 88 -7.14 8.11 -16.96
N GLY A 89 -8.17 7.75 -17.72
CA GLY A 89 -9.30 8.63 -18.04
C GLY A 89 -9.28 9.26 -19.43
N GLU A 90 -8.16 9.17 -20.14
CA GLU A 90 -8.04 9.68 -21.51
C GLU A 90 -8.51 8.66 -22.57
N GLU A 91 -9.17 7.58 -22.14
CA GLU A 91 -9.62 6.54 -23.07
C GLU A 91 -10.77 7.04 -23.97
N PRO A 92 -10.82 6.63 -25.25
CA PRO A 92 -11.91 6.98 -26.14
C PRO A 92 -13.28 6.58 -25.55
N GLY A 93 -14.24 7.49 -25.56
CA GLY A 93 -15.60 7.28 -25.03
C GLY A 93 -15.83 7.78 -23.61
N ARG A 94 -14.82 8.35 -22.95
CA ARG A 94 -14.99 9.10 -21.69
C ARG A 94 -15.61 10.49 -21.95
N PRO A 95 -16.28 11.11 -20.95
CA PRO A 95 -16.93 12.42 -21.12
C PRO A 95 -15.97 13.55 -21.52
N ASP A 96 -14.71 13.47 -21.08
CA ASP A 96 -13.63 14.39 -21.46
C ASP A 96 -12.32 13.59 -21.62
N PRO A 97 -12.10 12.96 -22.79
CA PRO A 97 -10.95 12.09 -23.01
C PRO A 97 -9.63 12.87 -23.15
N ALA A 98 -9.65 14.21 -23.09
CA ALA A 98 -8.47 15.05 -23.14
C ALA A 98 -7.94 15.43 -21.74
N ALA A 99 -8.61 14.98 -20.68
CA ALA A 99 -8.26 15.27 -19.29
C ALA A 99 -8.10 13.98 -18.49
N ALA A 100 -7.12 13.98 -17.57
CA ALA A 100 -7.01 12.92 -16.57
C ALA A 100 -8.30 12.85 -15.73
N LEU A 101 -8.78 11.63 -15.49
CA LEU A 101 -9.99 11.41 -14.71
C LEU A 101 -9.80 11.88 -13.26
N PHE A 102 -8.64 11.57 -12.69
CA PHE A 102 -8.26 11.89 -11.32
C PHE A 102 -7.22 12.99 -11.26
N ARG A 103 -7.30 13.76 -10.17
CA ARG A 103 -6.29 14.76 -9.78
C ARG A 103 -5.32 14.14 -8.81
N ASP A 104 -4.10 14.66 -8.83
CA ASP A 104 -3.12 14.45 -7.77
C ASP A 104 -3.73 14.85 -6.42
N SER A 105 -3.62 13.98 -5.42
CA SER A 105 -4.16 14.20 -4.09
C SER A 105 -3.27 15.07 -3.20
N GLY A 106 -2.05 15.35 -3.65
CA GLY A 106 -0.99 15.95 -2.84
C GLY A 106 -0.49 15.00 -1.75
N MET A 107 0.43 15.52 -0.95
CA MET A 107 1.02 14.80 0.18
C MET A 107 0.00 14.50 1.28
N ALA A 108 0.28 13.47 2.08
CA ALA A 108 -0.59 13.10 3.19
C ALA A 108 -0.87 14.28 4.14
N GLY A 109 -2.15 14.60 4.34
CA GLY A 109 -2.59 15.71 5.19
C GLY A 109 -2.71 17.06 4.48
N SER A 110 -2.42 17.13 3.18
CA SER A 110 -2.54 18.38 2.43
C SER A 110 -4.02 18.72 2.11
N PRO A 111 -4.35 20.02 1.90
CA PRO A 111 -5.71 20.44 1.56
C PRO A 111 -6.25 19.88 0.23
N GLU A 112 -5.36 19.55 -0.71
CA GLU A 112 -5.66 19.02 -2.04
C GLU A 112 -6.47 17.72 -1.97
N ALA A 113 -6.20 16.89 -0.97
CA ALA A 113 -6.92 15.65 -0.71
C ALA A 113 -8.42 15.84 -0.42
N ALA A 114 -8.88 17.07 -0.12
CA ALA A 114 -10.30 17.37 0.06
C ALA A 114 -11.07 17.47 -1.28
N HIS A 115 -10.36 17.57 -2.41
CA HIS A 115 -11.01 17.72 -3.71
C HIS A 115 -11.73 16.42 -4.12
N PRO A 116 -12.98 16.47 -4.62
CA PRO A 116 -13.74 15.25 -4.95
C PRO A 116 -13.09 14.36 -6.03
N ARG A 117 -12.29 14.95 -6.93
CA ARG A 117 -11.52 14.22 -7.95
C ARG A 117 -10.11 13.82 -7.52
N ALA A 118 -9.67 14.12 -6.30
CA ALA A 118 -8.39 13.63 -5.80
C ALA A 118 -8.38 12.10 -5.86
N LEU A 119 -7.32 11.50 -6.38
CA LEU A 119 -7.27 10.04 -6.62
C LEU A 119 -7.49 9.24 -5.33
N VAL A 120 -7.03 9.73 -4.17
CA VAL A 120 -7.26 9.11 -2.86
C VAL A 120 -8.75 8.96 -2.50
N ASN A 121 -9.62 9.79 -3.09
CA ASN A 121 -11.07 9.76 -2.90
C ASN A 121 -11.80 8.89 -3.93
N ALA A 122 -11.09 8.31 -4.91
CA ALA A 122 -11.70 7.45 -5.91
C ALA A 122 -12.40 6.25 -5.28
N ASP A 123 -13.55 5.85 -5.85
CA ASP A 123 -14.15 4.58 -5.46
C ASP A 123 -13.18 3.44 -5.79
N ARG A 124 -12.85 2.64 -4.76
CA ARG A 124 -11.80 1.60 -4.87
C ARG A 124 -12.13 0.56 -5.93
N SER A 125 -13.40 0.20 -6.08
CA SER A 125 -13.83 -0.82 -7.05
C SER A 125 -13.80 -0.26 -8.47
N ALA A 126 -14.23 0.99 -8.64
CA ALA A 126 -14.16 1.69 -9.92
C ALA A 126 -12.71 1.87 -10.38
N LEU A 127 -11.81 2.33 -9.51
CA LEU A 127 -10.39 2.49 -9.84
C LEU A 127 -9.74 1.16 -10.22
N ALA A 128 -10.01 0.09 -9.46
CA ALA A 128 -9.52 -1.25 -9.78
C ALA A 128 -10.06 -1.77 -11.13
N ALA A 129 -11.32 -1.47 -11.48
CA ALA A 129 -11.88 -1.84 -12.76
C ALA A 129 -11.18 -1.14 -13.94
N LEU A 130 -10.83 0.14 -13.79
CA LEU A 130 -10.08 0.88 -14.81
C LEU A 130 -8.67 0.33 -15.00
N VAL A 131 -7.96 0.01 -13.91
CA VAL A 131 -6.64 -0.62 -13.99
C VAL A 131 -6.74 -2.01 -14.63
N ARG A 132 -7.79 -2.78 -14.30
CA ARG A 132 -8.04 -4.09 -14.92
C ARG A 132 -8.25 -3.98 -16.44
N GLU A 133 -9.04 -3.01 -16.90
CA GLU A 133 -9.25 -2.77 -18.34
C GLU A 133 -7.91 -2.57 -19.05
N GLU A 134 -6.96 -1.87 -18.43
CA GLU A 134 -5.63 -1.65 -19.01
C GLU A 134 -4.75 -2.93 -19.00
N VAL A 135 -4.82 -3.72 -17.93
CA VAL A 135 -4.15 -5.04 -17.88
C VAL A 135 -4.66 -5.95 -19.00
N GLU A 136 -5.98 -6.01 -19.20
CA GLU A 136 -6.60 -6.82 -20.26
C GLU A 136 -6.26 -6.26 -21.67
N ARG A 137 -6.29 -4.93 -21.85
CA ARG A 137 -5.98 -4.27 -23.12
C ARG A 137 -4.55 -4.53 -23.59
N THR A 138 -3.60 -4.47 -22.66
CA THR A 138 -2.17 -4.69 -22.94
C THR A 138 -1.82 -6.17 -23.06
N GLY A 139 -2.68 -7.06 -22.57
CA GLY A 139 -2.35 -8.48 -22.44
C GLY A 139 -1.17 -8.70 -21.50
N ALA A 140 -0.99 -7.82 -20.51
CA ALA A 140 0.16 -7.83 -19.62
C ALA A 140 0.35 -9.21 -18.98
N ARG A 141 1.59 -9.69 -19.02
CA ARG A 141 2.04 -10.91 -18.34
C ARG A 141 2.79 -10.58 -17.05
N ILE A 142 3.38 -9.38 -17.00
CA ILE A 142 4.03 -8.81 -15.82
C ILE A 142 3.40 -7.45 -15.56
N VAL A 143 3.05 -7.20 -14.30
CA VAL A 143 2.60 -5.90 -13.82
C VAL A 143 3.57 -5.39 -12.75
N LEU A 144 4.07 -4.17 -12.94
CA LEU A 144 4.93 -3.47 -11.98
C LEU A 144 4.13 -2.35 -11.30
N THR A 145 4.25 -2.22 -9.98
CA THR A 145 3.63 -1.13 -9.22
C THR A 145 4.37 -0.93 -7.90
N TYR A 146 3.77 -0.23 -6.93
CA TYR A 146 4.34 0.00 -5.61
C TYR A 146 4.12 -1.18 -4.65
N ASP A 147 4.84 -1.19 -3.54
CA ASP A 147 4.54 -2.07 -2.40
C ASP A 147 3.34 -1.57 -1.58
N GLU A 148 2.99 -2.29 -0.50
CA GLU A 148 1.81 -1.96 0.31
C GLU A 148 1.88 -0.60 1.03
N THR A 149 3.07 0.00 1.13
CA THR A 149 3.28 1.34 1.71
C THR A 149 3.29 2.43 0.64
N GLY A 150 3.20 2.07 -0.64
CA GLY A 150 3.27 3.03 -1.74
C GLY A 150 4.66 3.63 -1.93
N GLY A 151 5.73 2.91 -1.54
CA GLY A 151 7.05 3.51 -1.40
C GLY A 151 7.06 4.47 -0.20
N TYR A 152 7.01 5.78 -0.44
CA TYR A 152 7.12 6.85 0.57
C TYR A 152 5.84 7.30 1.24
N GLY A 153 4.81 6.46 1.18
CA GLY A 153 3.55 6.75 1.86
C GLY A 153 2.73 7.83 1.17
N HIS A 154 3.06 8.17 -0.09
CA HIS A 154 2.21 9.06 -0.88
C HIS A 154 0.80 8.44 -0.98
N PRO A 155 -0.27 9.19 -0.63
CA PRO A 155 -1.63 8.66 -0.64
C PRO A 155 -2.03 8.01 -1.96
N ASP A 156 -1.61 8.62 -3.07
CA ASP A 156 -1.90 8.12 -4.42
C ASP A 156 -1.13 6.85 -4.76
N HIS A 157 0.11 6.68 -4.29
CA HIS A 157 0.86 5.44 -4.54
C HIS A 157 0.19 4.27 -3.82
N VAL A 158 -0.29 4.50 -2.60
CA VAL A 158 -1.06 3.51 -1.84
C VAL A 158 -2.40 3.20 -2.52
N ALA A 159 -3.08 4.21 -3.07
CA ALA A 159 -4.33 4.02 -3.82
C ALA A 159 -4.10 3.20 -5.10
N VAL A 160 -3.05 3.51 -5.86
CA VAL A 160 -2.64 2.79 -7.07
C VAL A 160 -2.24 1.35 -6.75
N HIS A 161 -1.41 1.13 -5.72
CA HIS A 161 -1.07 -0.21 -5.27
C HIS A 161 -2.32 -1.06 -5.00
N ARG A 162 -3.25 -0.54 -4.21
CA ARG A 162 -4.50 -1.23 -3.86
C ARG A 162 -5.36 -1.53 -5.07
N ALA A 163 -5.46 -0.57 -6.00
CA ALA A 163 -6.22 -0.74 -7.23
C ALA A 163 -5.59 -1.80 -8.14
N THR A 164 -4.27 -1.77 -8.33
CA THR A 164 -3.53 -2.73 -9.14
C THR A 164 -3.64 -4.15 -8.58
N VAL A 165 -3.45 -4.32 -7.26
CA VAL A 165 -3.64 -5.62 -6.60
C VAL A 165 -5.08 -6.12 -6.79
N ALA A 166 -6.08 -5.26 -6.55
CA ALA A 166 -7.48 -5.64 -6.71
C ALA A 166 -7.84 -6.00 -8.16
N ALA A 167 -7.30 -5.26 -9.13
CA ALA A 167 -7.46 -5.53 -10.56
C ALA A 167 -6.92 -6.93 -10.91
N VAL A 168 -5.66 -7.19 -10.57
CA VAL A 168 -4.99 -8.48 -10.84
C VAL A 168 -5.68 -9.63 -10.10
N ARG A 169 -6.10 -9.43 -8.86
CA ARG A 169 -6.85 -10.43 -8.07
C ARG A 169 -8.18 -10.81 -8.72
N SER A 170 -8.84 -9.86 -9.38
CA SER A 170 -10.14 -10.08 -10.02
C SER A 170 -10.06 -10.86 -11.34
N LEU A 171 -8.86 -11.01 -11.91
CA LEU A 171 -8.64 -11.79 -13.13
C LEU A 171 -8.67 -13.31 -12.84
N PRO A 172 -9.08 -14.13 -13.83
CA PRO A 172 -8.95 -15.59 -13.78
C PRO A 172 -7.51 -16.02 -13.47
N ALA A 173 -7.34 -17.09 -12.70
CA ALA A 173 -6.03 -17.54 -12.24
C ALA A 173 -5.10 -17.92 -13.42
N GLU A 174 -5.67 -18.43 -14.51
CA GLU A 174 -4.96 -18.91 -15.70
C GLU A 174 -4.38 -17.77 -16.55
N THR A 175 -4.96 -16.58 -16.44
CA THR A 175 -4.57 -15.39 -17.22
C THR A 175 -4.02 -14.28 -16.33
N ARG A 176 -3.83 -14.53 -15.04
CA ARG A 176 -3.35 -13.53 -14.09
C ARG A 176 -1.88 -13.21 -14.36
N PRO A 177 -1.51 -11.92 -14.53
CA PRO A 177 -0.10 -11.55 -14.64
C PRO A 177 0.64 -11.79 -13.34
N GLU A 178 1.95 -11.96 -13.43
CA GLU A 178 2.83 -11.85 -12.29
C GLU A 178 2.89 -10.39 -11.84
N LEU A 179 2.81 -10.16 -10.53
CA LEU A 179 2.72 -8.83 -9.95
C LEU A 179 3.95 -8.56 -9.08
N TYR A 180 4.59 -7.42 -9.30
CA TYR A 180 5.82 -7.04 -8.63
C TYR A 180 5.74 -5.61 -8.09
N ALA A 181 6.28 -5.41 -6.89
CA ALA A 181 6.53 -4.11 -6.31
C ALA A 181 7.97 -3.67 -6.62
N ALA A 182 8.15 -2.44 -7.09
CA ALA A 182 9.46 -1.79 -7.14
C ALA A 182 9.94 -1.50 -5.70
N VAL A 183 11.15 -1.95 -5.37
CA VAL A 183 11.76 -1.82 -4.03
C VAL A 183 13.26 -1.60 -4.15
N THR A 184 13.87 -1.05 -3.10
CA THR A 184 15.32 -0.86 -3.04
C THR A 184 15.91 -1.79 -1.97
N PRO A 185 16.87 -2.68 -2.31
CA PRO A 185 17.60 -3.44 -1.29
C PRO A 185 18.33 -2.50 -0.33
N ARG A 186 18.36 -2.82 0.97
CA ARG A 186 19.05 -1.99 1.97
C ARG A 186 20.54 -1.86 1.68
N SER A 187 21.18 -2.92 1.19
CA SER A 187 22.58 -2.85 0.78
C SER A 187 22.82 -1.86 -0.37
N TRP A 188 21.92 -1.80 -1.35
CA TRP A 188 22.03 -0.91 -2.51
C TRP A 188 21.80 0.54 -2.14
N GLU A 189 20.82 0.82 -1.28
CA GLU A 189 20.61 2.17 -0.74
C GLU A 189 21.85 2.65 0.04
N ALA A 190 22.44 1.79 0.87
CA ALA A 190 23.66 2.12 1.60
C ALA A 190 24.86 2.35 0.66
N GLU A 191 25.01 1.55 -0.39
CA GLU A 191 26.02 1.76 -1.44
C GLU A 191 25.80 3.08 -2.17
N GLY A 192 24.55 3.38 -2.56
CA GLY A 192 24.16 4.61 -3.23
C GLY A 192 24.52 5.85 -2.42
N ARG A 193 24.22 5.86 -1.12
CA ARG A 193 24.55 6.97 -0.22
C ARG A 193 26.05 7.20 -0.06
N ARG A 194 26.83 6.12 0.08
CA ARG A 194 28.31 6.21 0.11
C ARG A 194 28.84 6.79 -1.18
N TRP A 195 28.35 6.29 -2.31
CA TRP A 195 28.75 6.81 -3.61
C TRP A 195 28.45 8.31 -3.73
N VAL A 196 27.25 8.77 -3.35
CA VAL A 196 26.89 10.20 -3.38
C VAL A 196 27.82 11.00 -2.46
N ALA A 197 28.08 10.53 -1.24
CA ALA A 197 28.98 11.20 -0.32
C ALA A 197 30.42 11.33 -0.84
N ASP A 198 30.88 10.37 -1.65
CA ASP A 198 32.21 10.37 -2.24
C ASP A 198 32.31 11.21 -3.53
N HIS A 199 31.20 11.50 -4.21
CA HIS A 199 31.18 12.07 -5.57
C HIS A 199 30.43 13.40 -5.70
N VAL A 200 29.64 13.80 -4.70
CA VAL A 200 28.81 15.01 -4.75
C VAL A 200 29.25 15.96 -3.64
N ASP A 201 29.73 17.13 -4.04
CA ASP A 201 30.01 18.22 -3.11
C ASP A 201 28.68 18.85 -2.64
N PRO A 202 28.37 18.86 -1.33
CA PRO A 202 27.16 19.49 -0.84
C PRO A 202 27.21 21.00 -1.09
N VAL A 203 26.08 21.56 -1.52
CA VAL A 203 25.92 23.02 -1.70
C VAL A 203 24.77 23.46 -0.83
N GLU A 204 25.06 24.39 0.09
CA GLU A 204 24.05 24.93 1.01
C GLU A 204 22.80 25.39 0.26
N PRO A 205 21.60 24.94 0.68
CA PRO A 205 20.36 25.33 0.02
C PRO A 205 20.14 26.85 0.03
N THR A 206 19.94 27.43 -1.16
CA THR A 206 19.69 28.86 -1.37
C THR A 206 18.45 29.10 -2.23
N GLY A 207 18.12 30.38 -2.42
CA GLY A 207 16.90 30.78 -3.09
C GLY A 207 15.65 30.51 -2.26
N SER A 208 14.50 31.05 -2.67
CA SER A 208 13.23 30.70 -2.05
C SER A 208 12.07 30.90 -3.01
N PHE A 209 11.26 29.85 -3.18
CA PHE A 209 9.97 29.92 -3.84
C PHE A 209 8.94 29.23 -2.96
N ARG A 210 7.86 29.96 -2.63
CA ARG A 210 6.80 29.50 -1.71
C ARG A 210 7.33 28.95 -0.37
N GLY A 211 8.43 29.52 0.12
CA GLY A 211 9.04 29.14 1.40
C GLY A 211 9.98 27.94 1.34
N ARG A 212 10.26 27.39 0.16
CA ARG A 212 11.20 26.27 -0.05
C ARG A 212 12.47 26.73 -0.77
N PRO A 213 13.65 26.18 -0.44
CA PRO A 213 14.87 26.41 -1.23
C PRO A 213 14.69 25.95 -2.67
N THR A 214 15.38 26.61 -3.60
CA THR A 214 15.25 26.34 -5.04
C THR A 214 16.59 26.01 -5.71
N GLU A 215 17.68 26.14 -4.96
CA GLU A 215 19.04 25.92 -5.40
C GLU A 215 19.81 25.21 -4.29
N GLY A 216 20.87 24.49 -4.65
CA GLY A 216 21.72 23.73 -3.73
C GLY A 216 21.55 22.21 -3.89
N VAL A 217 22.28 21.46 -3.07
CA VAL A 217 22.22 20.00 -3.04
C VAL A 217 22.53 19.50 -1.63
N VAL A 218 21.67 18.63 -1.13
CA VAL A 218 21.80 17.97 0.17
C VAL A 218 22.29 16.54 -0.05
N VAL A 219 23.42 16.22 0.58
CA VAL A 219 23.99 14.88 0.57
C VAL A 219 23.53 14.11 1.82
N PRO A 220 22.82 12.98 1.68
CA PRO A 220 22.38 12.18 2.82
C PRO A 220 23.56 11.47 3.49
N ARG A 221 23.41 11.11 4.77
CA ARG A 221 24.46 10.38 5.49
C ARG A 221 24.75 9.01 4.87
N PRO A 222 26.04 8.66 4.68
CA PRO A 222 26.43 7.37 4.09
C PRO A 222 26.11 6.17 4.98
N GLU A 223 25.99 6.36 6.30
CA GLU A 223 25.61 5.29 7.24
C GLU A 223 24.09 5.07 7.35
N GLY A 224 23.28 5.93 6.73
CA GLY A 224 21.83 5.94 6.88
C GLY A 224 21.35 6.84 8.03
N PRO A 225 20.12 6.65 8.52
CA PRO A 225 19.54 7.47 9.57
C PRO A 225 20.32 7.36 10.89
N ASP A 226 20.60 8.51 11.50
CA ASP A 226 21.17 8.54 12.85
C ASP A 226 20.10 8.10 13.88
N PRO A 227 20.34 7.02 14.63
CA PRO A 227 19.37 6.53 15.61
C PRO A 227 19.19 7.45 16.83
N GLU A 228 20.18 8.30 17.13
CA GLU A 228 20.13 9.25 18.24
C GLU A 228 19.60 10.62 17.80
N HIS A 229 19.89 11.04 16.57
CA HIS A 229 19.51 12.35 16.02
C HIS A 229 18.92 12.24 14.60
N PRO A 230 17.73 11.64 14.45
CA PRO A 230 17.15 11.40 13.13
C PRO A 230 16.86 12.72 12.41
N ARG A 231 17.54 12.94 11.28
CA ARG A 231 17.22 14.02 10.33
C ARG A 231 16.33 13.45 9.24
N GLU A 232 15.34 14.23 8.81
CA GLU A 232 14.40 13.82 7.76
C GLU A 232 15.10 13.43 6.46
N VAL A 233 16.13 14.19 6.07
CA VAL A 233 16.98 13.92 4.89
C VAL A 233 17.81 12.63 5.01
N ASP A 234 18.02 12.14 6.23
CA ASP A 234 18.78 10.91 6.49
C ASP A 234 17.89 9.68 6.61
N ALA A 235 16.55 9.84 6.67
CA ALA A 235 15.60 8.74 6.70
C ALA A 235 15.84 7.80 5.52
N TRP A 236 15.64 6.49 5.73
CA TRP A 236 15.71 5.54 4.62
C TRP A 236 14.71 5.97 3.55
N ALA A 237 15.16 6.00 2.29
CA ALA A 237 14.25 6.17 1.17
C ALA A 237 13.15 5.12 1.31
N SER A 238 11.91 5.54 1.17
CA SER A 238 10.82 4.63 1.45
C SER A 238 10.63 3.66 0.28
N GLY A 239 10.30 2.40 0.59
CA GLY A 239 10.48 1.28 -0.35
C GLY A 239 11.83 0.57 -0.20
N VAL A 240 12.72 1.05 0.68
CA VAL A 240 13.90 0.29 1.11
C VAL A 240 13.47 -0.92 1.95
N ARG A 241 13.90 -2.11 1.54
CA ARG A 241 13.56 -3.39 2.18
C ARG A 241 14.81 -4.16 2.60
N PRO A 242 14.71 -5.08 3.58
CA PRO A 242 15.74 -6.09 3.77
C PRO A 242 16.06 -6.79 2.44
N ASP A 243 17.34 -7.07 2.21
CA ASP A 243 17.81 -7.68 0.97
C ASP A 243 17.10 -9.01 0.68
N GLU A 244 16.78 -9.79 1.71
CA GLU A 244 16.07 -11.07 1.60
C GLU A 244 14.62 -10.96 1.09
N ASP A 245 14.02 -9.77 1.16
CA ASP A 245 12.66 -9.52 0.65
C ASP A 245 12.67 -9.20 -0.86
N VAL A 246 13.85 -8.92 -1.44
CA VAL A 246 14.02 -8.61 -2.85
C VAL A 246 14.15 -9.91 -3.62
N THR A 247 13.18 -10.18 -4.48
CA THR A 247 13.06 -11.47 -5.16
C THR A 247 13.68 -11.47 -6.56
N HIS A 248 13.77 -10.30 -7.19
CA HIS A 248 14.21 -10.11 -8.57
C HIS A 248 15.00 -8.81 -8.67
N GLU A 249 15.96 -8.80 -9.59
CA GLU A 249 16.78 -7.63 -9.90
C GLU A 249 16.80 -7.45 -11.41
N VAL A 250 16.75 -6.18 -11.85
CA VAL A 250 16.94 -5.84 -13.26
C VAL A 250 18.12 -4.90 -13.38
N HIS A 251 19.13 -5.34 -14.11
CA HIS A 251 20.37 -4.60 -14.37
C HIS A 251 20.31 -3.97 -15.75
N GLY A 252 20.56 -2.66 -15.82
CA GLY A 252 20.54 -1.89 -17.06
C GLY A 252 21.74 -2.18 -17.95
N THR A 253 21.55 -1.99 -19.25
CA THR A 253 22.63 -1.91 -20.23
C THR A 253 23.10 -0.46 -20.35
N PRO A 254 24.28 -0.18 -20.92
CA PRO A 254 24.70 1.21 -21.17
C PRO A 254 23.68 2.03 -21.96
N SER A 255 22.96 1.41 -22.91
CA SER A 255 21.92 2.07 -23.69
C SER A 255 20.64 2.29 -22.88
N SER A 256 20.17 1.31 -22.10
CA SER A 256 18.97 1.50 -21.27
C SER A 256 19.22 2.53 -20.17
N LEU A 257 20.42 2.58 -19.58
CA LEU A 257 20.79 3.60 -18.59
C LEU A 257 20.87 5.00 -19.21
N ALA A 258 21.37 5.13 -20.45
CA ALA A 258 21.36 6.40 -21.17
C ALA A 258 19.92 6.88 -21.47
N ALA A 259 19.01 5.96 -21.81
CA ALA A 259 17.59 6.23 -21.99
C ALA A 259 16.93 6.72 -20.69
N VAL A 260 17.20 6.06 -19.55
CA VAL A 260 16.71 6.50 -18.23
C VAL A 260 17.22 7.89 -17.88
N SER A 261 18.50 8.18 -18.12
CA SER A 261 19.06 9.52 -17.90
C SER A 261 18.38 10.59 -18.78
N ALA A 262 18.06 10.25 -20.04
CA ALA A 262 17.30 11.15 -20.92
C ALA A 262 15.86 11.36 -20.44
N ALA A 263 15.21 10.31 -19.93
CA ALA A 263 13.87 10.40 -19.37
C ALA A 263 13.81 11.25 -18.09
N ARG A 264 14.81 11.15 -17.20
CA ARG A 264 14.93 12.04 -16.03
C ARG A 264 15.07 13.50 -16.44
N ARG A 265 15.87 13.79 -17.47
CA ARG A 265 15.98 15.16 -18.04
C ARG A 265 14.66 15.67 -18.63
N ALA A 266 13.79 14.78 -19.11
CA ALA A 266 12.51 15.18 -19.66
C ALA A 266 11.53 15.66 -18.57
N HIS A 267 11.63 15.13 -17.35
CA HIS A 267 10.87 15.55 -16.17
C HIS A 267 11.48 16.78 -15.48
N ALA A 268 11.77 17.81 -16.25
CA ALA A 268 12.50 19.00 -15.79
C ALA A 268 11.78 19.76 -14.66
N THR A 269 10.46 19.68 -14.54
CA THR A 269 9.76 20.29 -13.39
C THR A 269 10.04 19.57 -12.07
N GLN A 270 10.40 18.28 -12.09
CA GLN A 270 10.51 17.41 -10.92
C GLN A 270 11.95 16.98 -10.60
N VAL A 271 12.75 16.74 -11.63
CA VAL A 271 14.06 16.09 -11.53
C VAL A 271 15.15 17.00 -12.11
N THR A 272 16.23 17.20 -11.36
CA THR A 272 17.51 17.65 -11.95
C THR A 272 18.45 16.47 -12.11
N GLU A 273 18.81 16.17 -13.35
CA GLU A 273 19.76 15.11 -13.71
C GLU A 273 21.19 15.66 -13.83
N HIS A 274 22.15 14.95 -13.26
CA HIS A 274 23.58 15.20 -13.35
C HIS A 274 24.33 13.95 -13.84
N ASP A 275 25.66 14.03 -13.94
CA ASP A 275 26.50 12.88 -14.33
C ASP A 275 26.60 11.89 -13.16
N GLY A 276 25.85 10.79 -13.26
CA GLY A 276 25.84 9.71 -12.27
C GLY A 276 24.94 9.91 -11.05
N TRP A 277 24.23 11.04 -10.94
CA TRP A 277 23.29 11.31 -9.84
C TRP A 277 22.19 12.30 -10.26
N TRP A 278 21.17 12.43 -9.42
CA TRP A 278 20.02 13.30 -9.64
C TRP A 278 19.41 13.75 -8.31
N ALA A 279 18.55 14.76 -8.34
CA ALA A 279 17.81 15.25 -7.17
C ALA A 279 16.37 15.63 -7.52
N MET A 280 15.48 15.54 -6.52
CA MET A 280 14.08 16.01 -6.56
C MET A 280 13.94 17.38 -5.90
N THR A 281 12.72 17.92 -5.83
CA THR A 281 12.42 19.26 -5.27
C THR A 281 12.90 19.46 -3.83
N ASN A 282 13.16 18.37 -3.11
CA ASN A 282 13.77 18.35 -1.78
C ASN A 282 15.30 18.56 -1.78
N LEU A 283 15.93 18.68 -2.95
CA LEU A 283 17.36 18.85 -3.20
C LEU A 283 18.25 17.70 -2.71
N VAL A 284 17.66 16.55 -2.34
CA VAL A 284 18.42 15.40 -1.86
C VAL A 284 19.06 14.68 -3.05
N ALA A 285 20.37 14.48 -3.00
CA ALA A 285 21.10 13.77 -4.04
C ALA A 285 20.90 12.26 -3.95
N HIS A 286 20.58 11.65 -5.08
CA HIS A 286 20.43 10.21 -5.28
C HIS A 286 21.38 9.73 -6.37
N ARG A 287 22.08 8.61 -6.15
CA ARG A 287 22.87 7.97 -7.19
C ARG A 287 21.96 7.52 -8.34
N ALA A 288 22.40 7.71 -9.58
CA ALA A 288 21.82 7.04 -10.73
C ALA A 288 22.22 5.55 -10.70
N ALA A 289 21.43 4.73 -9.99
CA ALA A 289 21.73 3.31 -9.81
C ALA A 289 21.69 2.56 -11.15
N PRO A 290 22.60 1.59 -11.39
CA PRO A 290 22.62 0.81 -12.62
C PRO A 290 21.59 -0.33 -12.64
N ALA A 291 20.84 -0.52 -11.56
CA ALA A 291 19.91 -1.63 -11.39
C ALA A 291 18.73 -1.25 -10.49
N GLU A 292 17.64 -2.00 -10.63
CA GLU A 292 16.40 -1.88 -9.85
C GLU A 292 16.02 -3.21 -9.19
N GLY A 293 15.49 -3.15 -7.97
CA GLY A 293 15.02 -4.30 -7.20
C GLY A 293 13.50 -4.46 -7.28
N TYR A 294 13.05 -5.72 -7.23
CA TYR A 294 11.64 -6.07 -7.29
C TYR A 294 11.27 -7.19 -6.32
N SER A 295 10.17 -6.99 -5.62
CA SER A 295 9.57 -7.98 -4.73
C SER A 295 8.27 -8.51 -5.33
N ARG A 296 8.13 -9.83 -5.43
CA ARG A 296 6.87 -10.43 -5.90
C ARG A 296 5.76 -10.07 -4.91
N LEU A 297 4.63 -9.58 -5.42
CA LEU A 297 3.42 -9.36 -4.63
C LEU A 297 2.53 -10.59 -4.71
N ASP A 298 1.93 -10.98 -3.58
CA ASP A 298 0.84 -11.95 -3.58
C ASP A 298 -0.46 -11.24 -4.00
N PRO A 299 -1.09 -11.61 -5.13
CA PRO A 299 -2.30 -10.96 -5.59
C PRO A 299 -3.49 -11.08 -4.62
N ALA A 300 -3.50 -12.08 -3.74
CA ALA A 300 -4.58 -12.22 -2.74
C ALA A 300 -4.46 -11.13 -1.67
N SER A 301 -3.26 -10.97 -1.11
CA SER A 301 -2.99 -10.05 0.01
C SER A 301 -2.54 -8.65 -0.39
N GLY A 302 -1.97 -8.50 -1.58
CA GLY A 302 -1.26 -7.30 -2.00
C GLY A 302 0.07 -7.07 -1.32
N ARG A 303 0.62 -8.06 -0.60
CA ARG A 303 1.87 -7.88 0.15
C ARG A 303 3.05 -8.52 -0.55
N VAL A 304 4.24 -8.00 -0.28
CA VAL A 304 5.50 -8.63 -0.66
C VAL A 304 5.55 -10.08 -0.14
N VAL A 305 5.90 -11.00 -1.02
CA VAL A 305 6.15 -12.40 -0.71
C VAL A 305 7.56 -12.49 -0.12
N THR A 306 7.64 -12.55 1.21
CA THR A 306 8.88 -12.86 1.94
C THR A 306 9.05 -14.39 2.08
N GLY A 307 10.30 -14.86 2.10
CA GLY A 307 10.64 -16.29 2.15
C GLY A 307 10.16 -17.03 3.42
N ASP A 308 9.91 -18.33 3.27
CA ASP A 308 9.53 -19.34 4.30
C ASP A 308 8.24 -19.09 5.11
N SER A 309 7.10 -18.95 4.43
CA SER A 309 5.85 -19.48 4.99
C SER A 309 5.32 -20.62 4.12
N ASP A 310 5.63 -21.84 4.55
CA ASP A 310 5.14 -23.14 4.06
C ASP A 310 3.60 -23.30 4.09
N LEU A 311 2.83 -22.22 4.25
CA LEU A 311 1.36 -22.22 4.24
C LEU A 311 0.77 -21.93 2.85
N ARG A 312 1.61 -21.72 1.83
CA ARG A 312 1.18 -21.27 0.49
C ARG A 312 1.31 -22.35 -0.59
N ALA A 313 0.97 -23.60 -0.29
CA ALA A 313 0.56 -24.48 -1.39
C ALA A 313 -0.54 -23.74 -2.17
N PRO A 314 -0.46 -23.63 -3.52
CA PRO A 314 -1.51 -22.99 -4.29
C PRO A 314 -2.84 -23.65 -3.90
N LEU A 315 -3.83 -22.85 -3.51
CA LEU A 315 -5.21 -23.29 -3.30
C LEU A 315 -5.85 -23.61 -4.67
N ALA A 316 -5.17 -24.43 -5.47
CA ALA A 316 -5.62 -24.94 -6.75
C ALA A 316 -6.31 -26.28 -6.49
N GLY A 317 -7.63 -26.26 -6.57
CA GLY A 317 -8.49 -27.43 -6.37
C GLY A 317 -9.95 -27.07 -6.65
N PRO A 318 -10.82 -28.07 -6.81
CA PRO A 318 -12.25 -27.82 -6.98
C PRO A 318 -12.79 -27.01 -5.79
N MET A 319 -13.34 -25.83 -6.07
CA MET A 319 -13.96 -24.96 -5.07
C MET A 319 -15.42 -25.35 -4.85
N ALA A 320 -15.86 -25.37 -3.60
CA ALA A 320 -17.28 -25.46 -3.28
C ALA A 320 -18.00 -24.15 -3.66
N ASP A 321 -19.30 -24.25 -3.94
CA ASP A 321 -20.16 -23.08 -4.15
C ASP A 321 -20.17 -22.17 -2.90
N ARG A 322 -20.02 -20.86 -3.10
CA ARG A 322 -19.85 -19.88 -2.01
C ARG A 322 -21.06 -19.80 -1.10
N ASP A 323 -22.27 -19.84 -1.68
CA ASP A 323 -23.50 -19.70 -0.92
C ASP A 323 -23.84 -21.01 -0.20
N ALA A 324 -23.56 -22.16 -0.82
CA ALA A 324 -23.61 -23.46 -0.17
C ALA A 324 -22.64 -23.53 1.03
N PHE A 325 -21.40 -23.05 0.87
CA PHE A 325 -20.43 -22.98 1.97
C PHE A 325 -20.91 -22.09 3.11
N ARG A 326 -21.39 -20.87 2.81
CA ARG A 326 -21.97 -19.96 3.82
C ARG A 326 -23.15 -20.58 4.55
N ALA A 327 -24.06 -21.23 3.83
CA ALA A 327 -25.20 -21.91 4.40
C ALA A 327 -24.77 -23.04 5.36
N ALA A 328 -23.80 -23.87 4.94
CA ALA A 328 -23.25 -24.94 5.77
C ALA A 328 -22.57 -24.39 7.03
N MET A 329 -21.71 -23.38 6.89
CA MET A 329 -21.00 -22.77 8.03
C MET A 329 -21.95 -22.04 8.98
N SER A 330 -23.09 -21.53 8.51
CA SER A 330 -24.10 -20.90 9.36
C SER A 330 -24.70 -21.83 10.43
N ALA A 331 -24.54 -23.15 10.27
CA ALA A 331 -24.97 -24.15 11.24
C ALA A 331 -24.02 -24.33 12.43
N LEU A 332 -22.77 -23.83 12.33
CA LEU A 332 -21.81 -23.86 13.43
C LEU A 332 -22.06 -22.66 14.37
N PRO A 333 -22.51 -22.87 15.62
CA PRO A 333 -22.67 -21.77 16.57
C PRO A 333 -21.30 -21.25 17.01
N THR A 334 -21.18 -19.92 17.10
CA THR A 334 -19.98 -19.24 17.60
C THR A 334 -20.35 -18.28 18.72
N GLY A 335 -19.43 -18.00 19.64
CA GLY A 335 -19.56 -16.85 20.53
C GLY A 335 -19.50 -15.53 19.73
N VAL A 336 -20.07 -14.46 20.28
CA VAL A 336 -19.94 -13.11 19.75
C VAL A 336 -18.94 -12.33 20.58
N THR A 337 -18.03 -11.63 19.90
CA THR A 337 -17.02 -10.80 20.54
C THR A 337 -17.04 -9.39 19.98
N VAL A 338 -16.52 -8.44 20.75
CA VAL A 338 -16.12 -7.12 20.28
C VAL A 338 -14.60 -7.03 20.32
N LEU A 339 -14.01 -6.82 19.15
CA LEU A 339 -12.59 -6.55 19.00
C LEU A 339 -12.35 -5.05 19.14
N THR A 340 -11.29 -4.64 19.82
CA THR A 340 -10.83 -3.25 19.86
C THR A 340 -9.36 -3.12 19.49
N THR A 341 -8.98 -1.99 18.90
CA THR A 341 -7.60 -1.67 18.51
C THR A 341 -7.43 -0.15 18.36
N ARG A 342 -6.19 0.34 18.22
CA ARG A 342 -5.93 1.78 18.00
C ARG A 342 -6.13 2.16 16.54
N TRP A 343 -6.63 3.37 16.30
CA TRP A 343 -6.78 3.96 14.96
C TRP A 343 -6.52 5.46 15.00
N GLY A 344 -5.36 5.88 14.49
CA GLY A 344 -4.90 7.27 14.65
C GLY A 344 -4.78 7.64 16.14
N SER A 345 -5.38 8.77 16.53
CA SER A 345 -5.49 9.19 17.94
C SER A 345 -6.65 8.54 18.70
N GLY A 346 -7.47 7.72 18.05
CA GLY A 346 -8.66 7.11 18.61
C GLY A 346 -8.63 5.59 18.63
N VAL A 347 -9.83 5.00 18.70
CA VAL A 347 -10.04 3.56 18.81
C VAL A 347 -10.98 3.05 17.72
N HIS A 348 -10.67 1.87 17.19
CA HIS A 348 -11.55 1.12 16.31
C HIS A 348 -12.13 -0.07 17.07
N ALA A 349 -13.45 -0.25 17.05
CA ALA A 349 -14.12 -1.44 17.59
C ALA A 349 -14.91 -2.17 16.50
N MET A 350 -14.98 -3.49 16.52
CA MET A 350 -15.74 -4.28 15.55
C MET A 350 -16.30 -5.54 16.19
N THR A 351 -17.56 -5.87 15.90
CA THR A 351 -18.10 -7.18 16.28
C THR A 351 -17.53 -8.26 15.38
N ALA A 352 -17.02 -9.32 16.00
CA ALA A 352 -16.49 -10.48 15.30
C ALA A 352 -16.91 -11.76 16.01
N ASN A 353 -17.01 -12.84 15.24
CA ASN A 353 -17.25 -14.18 15.77
C ASN A 353 -16.19 -15.20 15.30
N ALA A 354 -15.19 -14.74 14.56
CA ALA A 354 -14.04 -15.52 14.11
C ALA A 354 -12.84 -15.26 15.05
N VAL A 355 -13.00 -15.67 16.31
CA VAL A 355 -11.95 -15.64 17.33
C VAL A 355 -11.64 -17.07 17.76
N VAL A 356 -10.35 -17.42 17.82
CA VAL A 356 -9.91 -18.79 18.09
C VAL A 356 -8.73 -18.81 19.08
N PRO A 357 -8.80 -19.56 20.17
CA PRO A 357 -7.61 -19.88 20.96
C PRO A 357 -6.65 -20.73 20.11
N VAL A 358 -5.40 -20.30 19.96
CA VAL A 358 -4.43 -20.92 19.04
C VAL A 358 -3.47 -21.85 19.76
N SER A 359 -2.93 -21.42 20.91
CA SER A 359 -1.96 -22.20 21.68
C SER A 359 -2.02 -21.84 23.16
N LEU A 360 -1.58 -22.78 24.01
CA LEU A 360 -1.36 -22.54 25.44
C LEU A 360 0.13 -22.33 25.77
N HIS A 361 1.05 -22.72 24.88
CA HIS A 361 2.49 -22.58 25.07
C HIS A 361 3.18 -22.24 23.73
N PRO A 362 3.50 -20.97 23.45
CA PRO A 362 3.09 -19.78 24.21
C PRO A 362 1.56 -19.57 24.16
N VAL A 363 1.01 -18.74 25.04
CA VAL A 363 -0.44 -18.45 25.06
C VAL A 363 -0.79 -17.54 23.88
N LEU A 364 -1.45 -18.09 22.87
CA LEU A 364 -1.76 -17.41 21.62
C LEU A 364 -3.26 -17.38 21.35
N LEU A 365 -3.73 -16.26 20.81
CA LEU A 365 -5.12 -16.06 20.40
C LEU A 365 -5.17 -15.48 18.99
N GLY A 366 -6.06 -16.03 18.16
CA GLY A 366 -6.24 -15.66 16.76
C GLY A 366 -7.54 -14.91 16.51
N ILE A 367 -7.50 -13.91 15.64
CA ILE A 367 -8.68 -13.24 15.07
C ILE A 367 -8.61 -13.29 13.55
N LEU A 368 -9.73 -13.60 12.88
CA LEU A 368 -9.82 -13.46 11.43
C LEU A 368 -10.64 -12.22 11.07
N VAL A 369 -10.05 -11.36 10.24
CA VAL A 369 -10.62 -10.08 9.85
C VAL A 369 -10.73 -10.02 8.33
N ASP A 370 -11.91 -9.65 7.83
CA ASP A 370 -12.14 -9.43 6.39
C ASP A 370 -11.19 -8.35 5.86
N ASN A 371 -10.50 -8.62 4.74
CA ASN A 371 -9.52 -7.72 4.13
C ASN A 371 -10.15 -6.41 3.61
N ALA A 372 -11.46 -6.37 3.39
CA ALA A 372 -12.20 -5.15 3.06
C ALA A 372 -12.51 -4.29 4.30
N ALA A 373 -12.41 -4.84 5.51
CA ALA A 373 -12.68 -4.11 6.74
C ALA A 373 -11.49 -3.23 7.15
N ARG A 374 -11.77 -1.96 7.48
CA ARG A 374 -10.77 -1.01 8.02
C ARG A 374 -10.13 -1.48 9.33
N PHE A 375 -10.76 -2.40 10.05
CA PHE A 375 -10.25 -2.94 11.31
C PHE A 375 -8.91 -3.69 11.12
N GLY A 376 -8.73 -4.41 10.01
CA GLY A 376 -7.49 -5.14 9.75
C GLY A 376 -6.29 -4.20 9.56
N GLU A 377 -6.51 -3.08 8.84
CA GLU A 377 -5.52 -2.00 8.70
C GLU A 377 -5.14 -1.42 10.09
N ALA A 378 -6.12 -1.25 10.97
CA ALA A 378 -5.95 -0.72 12.32
C ALA A 378 -5.09 -1.61 13.23
N VAL A 379 -5.38 -2.92 13.22
CA VAL A 379 -4.61 -3.91 13.98
C VAL A 379 -3.18 -3.98 13.47
N HIS A 380 -2.99 -3.94 12.14
CA HIS A 380 -1.66 -3.96 11.55
C HIS A 380 -0.83 -2.73 11.96
N ALA A 381 -1.42 -1.53 11.85
CA ALA A 381 -0.72 -0.28 12.19
C ALA A 381 -0.42 -0.16 13.69
N SER A 382 -1.31 -0.65 14.56
CA SER A 382 -1.14 -0.52 16.01
C SER A 382 -0.32 -1.64 16.65
N GLY A 383 -0.25 -2.81 16.01
CA GLY A 383 0.42 -4.00 16.54
C GLY A 383 -0.28 -4.65 17.73
N VAL A 384 -1.46 -4.18 18.14
CA VAL A 384 -2.21 -4.68 19.31
C VAL A 384 -3.70 -4.78 19.03
N PHE A 385 -4.35 -5.74 19.68
CA PHE A 385 -5.81 -5.84 19.70
C PHE A 385 -6.29 -6.39 21.04
N ALA A 386 -7.54 -6.11 21.39
CA ALA A 386 -8.20 -6.73 22.53
C ALA A 386 -9.50 -7.41 22.10
N VAL A 387 -9.87 -8.48 22.80
CA VAL A 387 -11.08 -9.26 22.58
C VAL A 387 -11.98 -9.14 23.80
N ASN A 388 -13.26 -8.86 23.57
CA ASN A 388 -14.29 -8.79 24.60
C ASN A 388 -15.39 -9.79 24.28
N VAL A 389 -15.52 -10.86 25.06
CA VAL A 389 -16.55 -11.90 24.87
C VAL A 389 -17.88 -11.39 25.42
N LEU A 390 -18.93 -11.32 24.59
CA LEU A 390 -20.18 -10.67 24.98
C LEU A 390 -21.17 -11.60 25.70
N PRO A 391 -21.84 -11.13 26.76
CA PRO A 391 -23.03 -11.79 27.32
C PRO A 391 -24.27 -11.53 26.45
N ALA A 392 -25.30 -12.34 26.64
CA ALA A 392 -26.58 -12.23 25.92
C ALA A 392 -27.24 -10.86 26.11
N SER A 393 -27.12 -10.27 27.31
CA SER A 393 -27.59 -8.91 27.62
C SER A 393 -26.92 -7.80 26.79
N ALA A 394 -25.69 -8.01 26.30
CA ALA A 394 -24.94 -7.06 25.49
C ALA A 394 -25.26 -7.14 23.98
N ARG A 395 -26.30 -7.88 23.58
CA ARG A 395 -26.70 -8.04 22.17
C ARG A 395 -26.78 -6.72 21.39
N ARG A 396 -27.36 -5.69 21.99
CA ARG A 396 -27.51 -4.37 21.36
C ARG A 396 -26.17 -3.73 20.99
N HIS A 397 -25.12 -3.96 21.78
CA HIS A 397 -23.79 -3.41 21.50
C HIS A 397 -23.09 -4.21 20.40
N GLY A 398 -23.27 -5.53 20.38
CA GLY A 398 -22.83 -6.38 19.27
C GLY A 398 -23.51 -6.01 17.93
N GLU A 399 -24.81 -5.76 17.93
CA GLU A 399 -25.53 -5.31 16.73
C GLU A 399 -25.04 -3.93 16.25
N TRP A 400 -24.89 -2.98 17.17
CA TRP A 400 -24.35 -1.65 16.87
C TRP A 400 -22.96 -1.73 16.23
N LEU A 401 -22.04 -2.47 16.83
CA LEU A 401 -20.65 -2.61 16.37
C LEU A 401 -20.49 -3.55 15.16
N SER A 402 -21.57 -4.19 14.72
CA SER A 402 -21.66 -4.90 13.44
C SER A 402 -22.27 -4.08 12.30
N THR A 403 -22.83 -2.90 12.60
CA THR A 403 -23.56 -2.09 11.61
C THR A 403 -22.60 -1.53 10.55
N PRO A 404 -22.82 -1.82 9.24
CA PRO A 404 -22.01 -1.25 8.15
C PRO A 404 -22.12 0.27 8.08
N GLY A 405 -21.01 0.95 7.78
CA GLY A 405 -20.99 2.40 7.58
C GLY A 405 -21.12 3.25 8.84
N ARG A 406 -21.12 2.65 10.04
CA ARG A 406 -21.15 3.42 11.30
C ARG A 406 -19.93 4.36 11.43
N PRO A 407 -20.06 5.50 12.14
CA PRO A 407 -18.92 6.36 12.45
C PRO A 407 -17.86 5.62 13.25
N VAL A 408 -16.58 5.83 12.92
CA VAL A 408 -15.44 5.29 13.70
C VAL A 408 -15.19 6.12 14.96
N VAL A 409 -15.32 7.45 14.85
CA VAL A 409 -15.21 8.37 15.98
C VAL A 409 -16.47 8.28 16.84
N GLY A 410 -16.31 8.18 18.16
CA GLY A 410 -17.41 8.08 19.13
C GLY A 410 -18.16 6.73 19.13
N GLN A 411 -17.64 5.71 18.43
CA GLN A 411 -18.35 4.43 18.29
C GLN A 411 -18.56 3.67 19.61
N LEU A 412 -17.74 3.97 20.63
CA LEU A 412 -17.82 3.39 21.96
C LEU A 412 -18.52 4.30 22.99
N ASP A 413 -18.99 5.50 22.62
CA ASP A 413 -19.64 6.43 23.56
C ASP A 413 -20.89 5.86 24.24
N ARG A 414 -21.48 4.84 23.61
CA ARG A 414 -22.70 4.14 24.06
C ARG A 414 -22.41 2.79 24.72
N VAL A 415 -21.14 2.40 24.80
CA VAL A 415 -20.69 1.09 25.27
C VAL A 415 -19.82 1.32 26.51
N PRO A 416 -20.25 0.89 27.71
CA PRO A 416 -19.44 1.03 28.91
C PRO A 416 -18.11 0.29 28.77
N THR A 417 -17.00 1.03 28.90
CA THR A 417 -15.65 0.48 28.80
C THR A 417 -14.73 1.00 29.90
N TYR A 418 -13.69 0.23 30.19
CA TYR A 418 -12.52 0.66 30.96
C TYR A 418 -11.24 0.45 30.14
N SER A 419 -10.16 1.14 30.51
CA SER A 419 -8.87 1.00 29.82
C SER A 419 -8.19 -0.31 30.24
N GLY A 420 -7.84 -1.15 29.28
CA GLY A 420 -7.10 -2.39 29.52
C GLY A 420 -5.72 -2.10 30.11
N PRO A 421 -5.30 -2.80 31.18
CA PRO A 421 -4.04 -2.53 31.86
C PRO A 421 -2.80 -2.85 31.03
N MET A 422 -2.86 -3.78 30.07
CA MET A 422 -1.68 -4.20 29.32
C MET A 422 -1.47 -3.36 28.05
N THR A 423 -2.53 -3.14 27.31
CA THR A 423 -2.48 -2.50 25.98
C THR A 423 -3.05 -1.08 25.98
N GLY A 424 -3.81 -0.69 27.01
CA GLY A 424 -4.58 0.56 27.04
C GLY A 424 -5.79 0.56 26.10
N LEU A 425 -6.14 -0.59 25.51
CA LEU A 425 -7.30 -0.69 24.62
C LEU A 425 -8.60 -0.75 25.44
N PRO A 426 -9.73 -0.25 24.90
CA PRO A 426 -11.00 -0.35 25.59
C PRO A 426 -11.43 -1.81 25.78
N LEU A 427 -11.67 -2.17 27.04
CA LEU A 427 -12.29 -3.41 27.47
C LEU A 427 -13.73 -3.11 27.93
N LEU A 428 -14.68 -3.93 27.52
CA LEU A 428 -16.10 -3.74 27.84
C LEU A 428 -16.35 -4.16 29.28
N THR A 429 -17.01 -3.30 30.05
CA THR A 429 -17.32 -3.56 31.47
C THR A 429 -18.19 -4.80 31.66
N GLU A 430 -19.08 -5.08 30.71
CA GLU A 430 -20.00 -6.21 30.75
C GLU A 430 -19.44 -7.50 30.10
N ALA A 431 -18.21 -7.48 29.59
CA ALA A 431 -17.65 -8.64 28.89
C ALA A 431 -17.50 -9.85 29.84
N LEU A 432 -17.95 -11.02 29.38
CA LEU A 432 -17.79 -12.30 30.09
C LEU A 432 -16.33 -12.71 30.25
N ALA A 433 -15.49 -12.31 29.30
CA ALA A 433 -14.06 -12.48 29.35
C ALA A 433 -13.39 -11.45 28.45
N THR A 434 -12.18 -11.07 28.80
CA THR A 434 -11.35 -10.16 28.02
C THR A 434 -9.96 -10.75 27.79
N ALA A 435 -9.37 -10.43 26.65
CA ALA A 435 -7.99 -10.75 26.35
C ALA A 435 -7.31 -9.56 25.68
N GLU A 436 -6.11 -9.23 26.13
CA GLU A 436 -5.27 -8.18 25.56
C GLU A 436 -4.10 -8.83 24.85
N CYS A 437 -3.87 -8.47 23.59
CA CYS A 437 -2.96 -9.18 22.72
C CYS A 437 -2.03 -8.23 21.96
N ARG A 438 -0.75 -8.60 21.91
CA ARG A 438 0.22 -8.04 20.97
C ARG A 438 0.38 -8.97 19.78
N VAL A 439 0.24 -8.44 18.57
CA VAL A 439 0.37 -9.22 17.34
C VAL A 439 1.79 -9.76 17.23
N VAL A 440 1.90 -11.06 17.02
CA VAL A 440 3.17 -11.77 16.79
C VAL A 440 3.26 -12.37 15.40
N HIS A 441 2.13 -12.73 14.80
CA HIS A 441 2.06 -13.17 13.40
C HIS A 441 0.79 -12.66 12.74
N HIS A 442 0.83 -12.54 11.42
CA HIS A 442 -0.37 -12.41 10.61
C HIS A 442 -0.20 -13.18 9.30
N VAL A 443 -1.28 -13.78 8.82
CA VAL A 443 -1.30 -14.55 7.57
C VAL A 443 -2.57 -14.23 6.81
N VAL A 444 -2.45 -13.84 5.55
CA VAL A 444 -3.61 -13.65 4.68
C VAL A 444 -4.08 -15.01 4.17
N LEU A 445 -5.36 -15.30 4.39
CA LEU A 445 -6.02 -16.56 4.08
C LEU A 445 -7.26 -16.26 3.20
N GLY A 446 -7.03 -16.08 1.90
CA GLY A 446 -8.09 -15.72 0.96
C GLY A 446 -8.57 -14.28 1.15
N ASP A 447 -9.86 -14.09 1.43
CA ASP A 447 -10.48 -12.77 1.65
C ASP A 447 -10.38 -12.28 3.11
N HIS A 448 -9.74 -13.05 4.00
CA HIS A 448 -9.49 -12.67 5.39
C HIS A 448 -8.00 -12.67 5.73
N THR A 449 -7.62 -11.97 6.79
CA THR A 449 -6.32 -12.05 7.44
C THR A 449 -6.49 -12.64 8.84
N LEU A 450 -5.75 -13.72 9.13
CA LEU A 450 -5.56 -14.23 10.48
C LEU A 450 -4.48 -13.40 11.16
N PHE A 451 -4.82 -12.69 12.24
CA PHE A 451 -3.85 -12.11 13.17
C PHE A 451 -3.71 -13.04 14.37
N VAL A 452 -2.49 -13.41 14.71
CA VAL A 452 -2.14 -14.20 15.90
C VAL A 452 -1.47 -13.27 16.89
N GLY A 453 -2.09 -13.12 18.06
CA GLY A 453 -1.58 -12.33 19.16
C GLY A 453 -1.03 -13.20 20.29
N LEU A 454 0.09 -12.77 20.87
CA LEU A 454 0.52 -13.23 22.18
C LEU A 454 -0.38 -12.57 23.23
N VAL A 455 -1.00 -13.39 24.07
CA VAL A 455 -1.90 -12.89 25.12
C VAL A 455 -1.06 -12.34 26.27
N GLU A 456 -1.16 -11.04 26.51
CA GLU A 456 -0.41 -10.33 27.55
C GLU A 456 -1.25 -10.11 28.82
N GLY A 457 -2.58 -10.10 28.69
CA GLY A 457 -3.51 -9.99 29.81
C GLY A 457 -4.84 -10.67 29.54
N VAL A 458 -5.49 -11.16 30.58
CA VAL A 458 -6.86 -11.71 30.53
C VAL A 458 -7.68 -11.21 31.70
N GLY A 459 -8.99 -11.04 31.48
CA GLY A 459 -9.98 -10.80 32.52
C GLY A 459 -11.11 -11.82 32.40
N ASP A 460 -11.66 -12.27 33.53
CA ASP A 460 -12.69 -13.31 33.58
C ASP A 460 -14.11 -12.75 33.76
N GLY A 461 -14.30 -11.44 33.54
CA GLY A 461 -15.60 -10.77 33.55
C GLY A 461 -16.33 -10.77 34.92
N ARG A 462 -15.70 -11.31 35.98
CA ARG A 462 -16.30 -11.51 37.31
C ARG A 462 -16.13 -10.33 38.26
N ALA A 463 -15.79 -9.14 37.76
CA ALA A 463 -15.71 -7.95 38.59
C ALA A 463 -17.12 -7.57 39.12
N ASP A 464 -17.29 -7.68 40.44
CA ASP A 464 -18.39 -7.24 41.29
C ASP A 464 -19.75 -6.93 40.62
N GLY A 465 -20.66 -7.93 40.62
CA GLY A 465 -22.12 -7.70 40.53
C GLY A 465 -22.82 -8.08 39.22
N VAL A 466 -22.14 -8.72 38.26
CA VAL A 466 -22.78 -9.20 37.02
C VAL A 466 -23.18 -10.68 37.17
N ASP A 467 -24.46 -10.94 37.39
CA ASP A 467 -25.04 -12.30 37.48
C ASP A 467 -25.30 -12.95 36.10
N ASP A 468 -25.14 -12.19 35.00
CA ASP A 468 -25.38 -12.70 33.65
C ASP A 468 -24.16 -13.44 33.11
N THR A 469 -24.24 -14.76 33.14
CA THR A 469 -23.23 -15.69 32.59
C THR A 469 -23.66 -16.29 31.26
N ASP A 470 -24.81 -15.87 30.70
CA ASP A 470 -25.32 -16.42 29.44
C ASP A 470 -24.55 -15.81 28.25
N PRO A 471 -23.81 -16.61 27.45
CA PRO A 471 -23.04 -16.07 26.33
C PRO A 471 -23.93 -15.67 25.15
N LEU A 472 -23.56 -14.57 24.48
CA LEU A 472 -24.16 -14.23 23.21
C LEU A 472 -23.61 -15.13 22.10
N LEU A 473 -24.51 -15.84 21.43
CA LEU A 473 -24.21 -16.74 20.33
C LEU A 473 -24.64 -16.16 18.99
N PHE A 474 -23.86 -16.41 17.95
CA PHE A 474 -24.24 -16.22 16.55
C PHE A 474 -24.47 -17.59 15.91
N HIS A 475 -25.68 -17.83 15.40
CA HIS A 475 -26.04 -19.08 14.74
C HIS A 475 -27.15 -18.81 13.72
N ARG A 476 -27.01 -19.30 12.48
CA ARG A 476 -27.92 -19.07 11.35
C ARG A 476 -28.24 -17.59 11.11
N GLY A 477 -27.18 -16.77 11.08
CA GLY A 477 -27.29 -15.34 10.74
C GLY A 477 -27.93 -14.47 11.81
N ARG A 478 -28.09 -14.96 13.04
CA ARG A 478 -28.76 -14.24 14.14
C ARG A 478 -27.99 -14.36 15.44
N MET A 479 -27.94 -13.24 16.19
CA MET A 479 -27.45 -13.18 17.56
C MET A 479 -28.56 -13.57 18.56
N ARG A 480 -28.25 -14.43 19.54
CA ARG A 480 -29.19 -14.92 20.58
C ARG A 480 -28.43 -15.41 21.81
N GLY A 481 -29.08 -15.45 22.97
CA GLY A 481 -28.55 -16.14 24.16
C GLY A 481 -28.66 -17.67 24.03
N THR A 482 -28.17 -18.40 25.03
CA THR A 482 -28.32 -19.86 25.09
C THR A 482 -29.70 -20.29 25.58
N ARG A 483 -30.40 -19.40 26.30
CA ARG A 483 -31.71 -19.66 26.92
C ARG A 483 -32.89 -19.22 26.06
#